data_AF-A0A800AER2-F1
#
_entry.id   AF-A0A800AER2-F1
#
_cell.length_a   1.000
_cell.length_b   1.000
_cell.length_c   1.000
_cell.angle_alpha   90.00
_cell.angle_beta   90.00
_cell.angle_gamma   90.00
#
_symmetry.space_group_name_H-M   'P 1'
#
loop_
_entity.id
_entity.type
_entity.pdbx_description
1 polymer ?
#
loop_
_entity_poly.entity_id
_entity_poly.type
_entity_poly.pdbx_seq_one_letter_code
_entity_poly.pdbx_strand_id
1 'polypeptide(L)'
;MIVLNFSGIIIAIIALGFIIFVHELGHFIAAKRSRIRVERFSIGFGPKLVGFNWGGTEYRISILPFGGYVKMAGENPSEGITGAPDEFASAPVEKRIFVAGSGPIMNFILGIIVFSILYMIGVPIRQSDKTTEIGYVVEGEPASSSGIKPGDRFISIDGRKVENFDDIRIWISTHPNKEMDILLLRDGKKLNITVQSQSEKIKGIGEVGMIGISPPMNVEIGDISDSFPENEDVKLGDIVQTINGKPVRHLMDILTEIEQSSGEEIHLQLIRGDTVHTVNIPAAIEIMVVDVQHNSQAEKAGIPKNEIIQSINGKPIKSYKDIEQEARKNPGQPINLTFKSGKEFNLIPEFNDDEFVKFGLILKNYIGGIYFTEHVDLQKYNFITAWGKGAQKSFSVIVEVFTILKQLIFRDISPKYISGPVGIIQITASVVKTGASGMLYIIGFISVNLAIVNLLPIPIADGGQILLFGLEKLRGKPLSQRKQIIIQQVGIGLLIFLFMLITWNDVLRIFSGRG
;
A
#
# COMPACT_ATOMS: atom_id res chain seq x y z
N MET A 1 -0.89 0.31 20.05
CA MET A 1 -0.10 1.47 19.56
C MET A 1 1.30 0.98 19.20
N ILE A 2 1.68 0.98 17.92
CA ILE A 2 3.06 0.70 17.50
C ILE A 2 3.92 1.78 18.16
N VAL A 3 4.80 1.39 19.09
CA VAL A 3 5.84 2.31 19.59
C VAL A 3 6.61 2.77 18.36
N LEU A 4 6.48 4.07 18.02
CA LEU A 4 7.29 4.68 16.98
C LEU A 4 8.73 4.61 17.47
N ASN A 5 9.49 3.62 17.00
CA ASN A 5 10.91 3.54 17.29
C ASN A 5 11.54 4.85 16.83
N PHE A 6 12.25 5.52 17.74
CA PHE A 6 12.92 6.81 17.48
C PHE A 6 13.78 6.77 16.21
N SER A 7 14.39 5.62 15.92
CA SER A 7 15.11 5.33 14.67
C SER A 7 14.24 5.45 13.42
N GLY A 8 13.00 4.95 13.43
CA GLY A 8 12.08 5.04 12.31
C GLY A 8 11.66 6.48 11.98
N ILE A 9 11.47 7.31 13.01
CA ILE A 9 11.19 8.74 12.85
C ILE A 9 12.39 9.44 12.19
N ILE A 10 13.61 9.17 12.68
CA ILE A 10 14.83 9.75 12.08
C ILE A 10 14.97 9.35 10.61
N ILE A 11 14.76 8.06 10.28
CA ILE A 11 14.82 7.57 8.90
C ILE A 11 13.79 8.27 8.02
N ALA A 12 12.55 8.43 8.50
CA ALA A 12 11.50 9.13 7.78
C ALA A 12 11.86 10.60 7.50
N ILE A 13 12.44 11.29 8.50
CA ILE A 13 12.89 12.68 8.36
C ILE A 13 14.00 12.80 7.32
N ILE A 14 15.00 11.91 7.39
CA ILE A 14 16.11 11.88 6.43
C ILE A 14 15.59 11.62 5.01
N ALA A 15 14.67 10.67 4.85
CA ALA A 15 14.09 10.33 3.56
C ALA A 15 13.28 11.48 2.96
N LEU A 16 12.43 12.12 3.76
CA LEU A 16 11.67 13.28 3.32
C LEU A 16 12.59 14.46 2.98
N GLY A 17 13.60 14.72 3.81
CA GLY A 17 14.61 15.74 3.55
C GLY A 17 15.37 15.48 2.25
N PHE A 18 15.71 14.23 1.96
CA PHE A 18 16.34 13.83 0.70
C PHE A 18 15.42 14.04 -0.52
N ILE A 19 14.14 13.66 -0.43
CA ILE A 19 13.16 13.87 -1.51
C ILE A 19 13.01 15.37 -1.81
N ILE A 20 12.83 16.20 -0.77
CA ILE A 20 12.72 17.65 -0.93
C ILE A 20 14.03 18.23 -1.48
N PHE A 21 15.20 17.76 -1.03
CA PHE A 21 16.48 18.20 -1.59
C PHE A 21 16.56 17.95 -3.10
N VAL A 22 16.12 16.79 -3.60
CA VAL A 22 16.13 16.49 -5.04
C VAL A 22 15.15 17.39 -5.81
N HIS A 23 14.01 17.73 -5.20
CA HIS A 23 13.09 18.73 -5.74
C HIS A 23 13.76 20.10 -5.90
N GLU A 24 14.36 20.63 -4.83
CA GLU A 24 15.08 21.90 -4.85
C GLU A 24 16.26 21.89 -5.83
N LEU A 25 16.95 20.76 -5.95
CA LEU A 25 18.01 20.58 -6.92
C LEU A 25 17.50 20.77 -8.37
N GLY A 26 16.26 20.37 -8.65
CA GLY A 26 15.59 20.63 -9.93
C GLY A 26 15.52 22.12 -10.24
N HIS A 27 14.94 22.92 -9.34
CA HIS A 27 14.86 24.37 -9.48
C HIS A 27 16.23 25.01 -9.63
N PHE A 28 17.20 24.58 -8.81
CA PHE A 28 18.57 25.07 -8.85
C PHE A 28 19.22 24.86 -10.22
N ILE A 29 19.17 23.63 -10.75
CA ILE A 29 19.75 23.28 -12.04
C ILE A 29 19.07 24.08 -13.16
N ALA A 30 17.74 24.17 -13.14
CA ALA A 30 16.98 24.89 -14.16
C ALA A 30 17.26 26.40 -14.12
N ALA A 31 17.38 27.00 -12.94
CA ALA A 31 17.68 28.41 -12.77
C ALA A 31 19.07 28.74 -13.30
N LYS A 32 20.09 27.97 -12.91
CA LYS A 32 21.47 28.14 -13.41
C LYS A 32 21.54 27.96 -14.93
N ARG A 33 20.88 26.95 -15.50
CA ARG A 33 20.81 26.72 -16.96
C ARG A 33 20.09 27.85 -17.69
N SER A 34 19.11 28.47 -17.04
CA SER A 34 18.35 29.62 -17.55
C SER A 34 19.09 30.96 -17.43
N ARG A 35 20.28 30.95 -16.80
CA ARG A 35 21.09 32.13 -16.43
C ARG A 35 20.40 33.04 -15.40
N ILE A 36 19.56 32.46 -14.54
CA ILE A 36 18.95 33.15 -13.41
C ILE A 36 19.90 33.03 -12.22
N ARG A 37 20.15 34.15 -11.54
CA ARG A 37 21.06 34.21 -10.41
C ARG A 37 20.40 33.54 -9.20
N VAL A 38 21.04 32.49 -8.73
CA VAL A 38 20.71 31.83 -7.46
C VAL A 38 21.60 32.42 -6.38
N GLU A 39 21.01 33.11 -5.42
CA GLU A 39 21.72 33.71 -4.29
C GLU A 39 22.11 32.64 -3.27
N ARG A 40 21.22 31.67 -3.05
CA ARG A 40 21.39 30.66 -2.02
C ARG A 40 20.76 29.33 -2.39
N PHE A 41 21.46 28.25 -2.06
CA PHE A 41 20.97 26.90 -2.10
C PHE A 41 21.16 26.28 -0.71
N SER A 42 20.05 26.03 -0.01
CA SER A 42 20.06 25.62 1.40
C SER A 42 19.50 24.22 1.56
N ILE A 43 20.24 23.35 2.25
CA ILE A 43 19.71 22.12 2.83
C ILE A 43 19.26 22.46 4.25
N GLY A 44 17.97 22.36 4.49
CA GLY A 44 17.33 22.72 5.74
C GLY A 44 16.99 24.21 5.89
N PHE A 45 16.37 24.52 7.02
CA PHE A 45 15.86 25.85 7.37
C PHE A 45 16.51 26.43 8.63
N GLY A 46 16.44 27.76 8.78
CA GLY A 46 16.95 28.48 9.95
C GLY A 46 18.43 28.87 9.86
N PRO A 47 19.10 29.09 11.02
CA PRO A 47 20.50 29.48 11.10
C PRO A 47 21.42 28.52 10.33
N LYS A 48 22.46 29.08 9.72
CA LYS A 48 23.51 28.35 9.02
C LYS A 48 24.37 27.59 10.02
N LEU A 49 24.49 26.27 9.84
CA LEU A 49 25.48 25.46 10.56
C LEU A 49 26.84 25.54 9.87
N VAL A 50 26.84 25.27 8.55
CA VAL A 50 28.04 25.30 7.71
C VAL A 50 27.66 25.71 6.29
N GLY A 51 28.59 26.29 5.55
CA GLY A 51 28.39 26.56 4.13
C GLY A 51 29.49 27.42 3.53
N PHE A 52 29.54 27.44 2.21
CA PHE A 52 30.57 28.09 1.42
C PHE A 52 29.94 28.86 0.24
N ASN A 53 30.68 29.82 -0.30
CA ASN A 53 30.25 30.57 -1.48
C ASN A 53 31.01 30.05 -2.71
N TRP A 54 30.28 29.70 -3.76
CA TRP A 54 30.87 29.27 -5.02
C TRP A 54 30.00 29.68 -6.20
N GLY A 55 30.61 30.20 -7.27
CA GLY A 55 29.89 30.58 -8.49
C GLY A 55 28.75 31.59 -8.27
N GLY A 56 28.91 32.51 -7.31
CA GLY A 56 27.90 33.52 -6.95
C GLY A 56 26.71 32.97 -6.14
N THR A 57 26.77 31.74 -5.64
CA THR A 57 25.74 31.12 -4.82
C THR A 57 26.29 30.73 -3.45
N GLU A 58 25.55 31.02 -2.39
CA GLU A 58 25.80 30.49 -1.06
C GLU A 58 25.22 29.07 -0.94
N TYR A 59 26.08 28.07 -0.76
CA TYR A 59 25.70 26.70 -0.43
C TYR A 59 25.75 26.53 1.08
N ARG A 60 24.65 26.08 1.70
CA ARG A 60 24.62 25.94 3.17
C ARG A 60 23.80 24.76 3.64
N ILE A 61 24.17 24.28 4.82
CA ILE A 61 23.38 23.36 5.63
C ILE A 61 22.89 24.15 6.86
N SER A 62 21.60 24.07 7.11
CA SER A 62 20.92 24.75 8.21
C SER A 62 20.45 23.77 9.27
N ILE A 63 20.14 24.28 10.47
CA ILE A 63 19.89 23.45 11.66
C ILE A 63 18.66 22.55 11.56
N LEU A 64 17.61 22.97 10.85
CA LEU A 64 16.38 22.18 10.68
C LEU A 64 16.47 21.34 9.41
N PRO A 65 16.60 20.00 9.47
CA PRO A 65 16.85 19.16 8.30
C PRO A 65 15.59 18.82 7.48
N PHE A 66 14.46 19.49 7.73
CA PHE A 66 13.15 19.18 7.14
C PHE A 66 12.94 19.77 5.74
N GLY A 67 13.90 19.62 4.84
CA GLY A 67 13.80 20.07 3.45
C GLY A 67 14.93 20.99 3.02
N GLY A 68 14.63 22.01 2.21
CA GLY A 68 15.60 22.95 1.69
C GLY A 68 14.90 24.07 0.93
N TYR A 69 15.68 25.00 0.36
CA TYR A 69 15.15 26.00 -0.56
C TYR A 69 16.21 26.53 -1.52
N VAL A 70 15.77 26.91 -2.71
CA VAL A 70 16.53 27.71 -3.67
C VAL A 70 16.08 29.16 -3.62
N LYS A 71 16.96 30.08 -3.23
CA LYS A 71 16.67 31.51 -3.29
C LYS A 71 17.15 32.10 -4.61
N MET A 72 16.22 32.55 -5.44
CA MET A 72 16.52 33.21 -6.71
C MET A 72 16.40 34.73 -6.59
N ALA A 73 17.32 35.46 -7.24
CA ALA A 73 17.27 36.92 -7.28
C ALA A 73 15.97 37.38 -7.97
N GLY A 74 15.27 38.35 -7.40
CA GLY A 74 14.02 38.88 -7.97
C GLY A 74 12.84 37.89 -7.96
N GLU A 75 12.89 36.82 -7.17
CA GLU A 75 11.76 35.90 -6.99
C GLU A 75 10.70 36.47 -6.05
N ASN A 76 11.12 37.08 -4.94
CA ASN A 76 10.23 37.68 -3.96
C ASN A 76 9.95 39.15 -4.33
N PRO A 77 8.69 39.54 -4.61
CA PRO A 77 8.34 40.92 -4.96
C PRO A 77 8.70 41.94 -3.88
N SER A 78 8.88 41.48 -2.64
CA SER A 78 9.18 42.33 -1.47
C SER A 78 10.66 42.73 -1.38
N GLU A 79 11.56 42.03 -2.08
CA GLU A 79 13.01 42.24 -1.98
C GLU A 79 13.55 43.28 -2.99
N GLY A 80 12.67 43.99 -3.69
CA GLY A 80 13.03 44.98 -4.70
C GLY A 80 13.47 44.33 -6.01
N ILE A 81 12.62 44.41 -7.04
CA ILE A 81 12.94 43.89 -8.38
C ILE A 81 13.69 45.01 -9.12
N THR A 82 14.98 44.81 -9.40
CA THR A 82 15.81 45.83 -10.07
C THR A 82 15.62 45.84 -11.59
N GLY A 83 15.05 44.78 -12.15
CA GLY A 83 14.89 44.60 -13.60
C GLY A 83 16.13 44.01 -14.27
N ALA A 84 17.12 43.56 -13.49
CA ALA A 84 18.33 42.96 -14.03
C ALA A 84 18.00 41.67 -14.81
N PRO A 85 18.72 41.39 -15.92
CA PRO A 85 18.41 40.25 -16.80
C PRO A 85 18.67 38.88 -16.16
N ASP A 86 19.40 38.83 -15.06
CA ASP A 86 19.67 37.65 -14.25
C ASP A 86 18.68 37.47 -13.08
N GLU A 87 17.67 38.35 -12.94
CA GLU A 87 16.57 38.17 -11.99
C GLU A 87 15.49 37.22 -12.54
N PHE A 88 14.92 36.42 -11.65
CA PHE A 88 13.82 35.53 -11.94
C PHE A 88 12.62 36.28 -12.50
N ALA A 89 12.18 37.38 -11.87
CA ALA A 89 11.05 38.18 -12.36
C ALA A 89 11.26 38.76 -13.78
N SER A 90 12.50 39.09 -14.14
CA SER A 90 12.89 39.63 -15.45
C SER A 90 13.05 38.55 -16.53
N ALA A 91 13.16 37.28 -16.15
CA ALA A 91 13.37 36.19 -17.08
C ALA A 91 12.13 35.98 -17.97
N PRO A 92 12.33 35.58 -19.25
CA PRO A 92 11.23 35.18 -20.12
C PRO A 92 10.32 34.16 -19.46
N VAL A 93 9.02 34.26 -19.76
CA VAL A 93 7.97 33.43 -19.15
C VAL A 93 8.28 31.94 -19.28
N GLU A 94 8.82 31.52 -20.43
CA GLU A 94 9.20 30.14 -20.70
C GLU A 94 10.28 29.63 -19.75
N LYS A 95 11.26 30.48 -19.41
CA LYS A 95 12.32 30.13 -18.46
C LYS A 95 11.77 29.99 -17.05
N ARG A 96 10.86 30.88 -16.64
CA ARG A 96 10.20 30.79 -15.33
C ARG A 96 9.31 29.55 -15.22
N ILE A 97 8.58 29.21 -16.29
CA ILE A 97 7.80 27.95 -16.37
C ILE A 97 8.73 26.74 -16.28
N PHE A 98 9.86 26.75 -17.01
CA PHE A 98 10.84 25.67 -16.95
C PHE A 98 11.42 25.49 -15.54
N VAL A 99 11.78 26.58 -14.87
CA VAL A 99 12.25 26.54 -13.48
C VAL A 99 11.18 26.01 -12.55
N ALA A 100 9.95 26.51 -12.61
CA ALA A 100 8.85 26.03 -11.78
C ALA A 100 8.57 24.53 -12.01
N GLY A 101 8.54 24.07 -13.27
CA GLY A 101 8.31 22.66 -13.58
C GLY A 101 9.46 21.71 -13.21
N SER A 102 10.69 22.22 -13.06
CA SER A 102 11.87 21.38 -12.89
C SER A 102 11.94 20.64 -11.55
N GLY A 103 11.41 21.23 -10.47
CA GLY A 103 11.33 20.57 -9.17
C GLY A 103 10.45 19.31 -9.21
N PRO A 104 9.18 19.41 -9.65
CA PRO A 104 8.30 18.25 -9.81
C PRO A 104 8.88 17.20 -10.78
N ILE A 105 9.47 17.64 -11.89
CA ILE A 105 10.12 16.74 -12.86
C ILE A 105 11.25 15.95 -12.18
N MET A 106 12.07 16.58 -11.34
CA MET A 106 13.15 15.85 -10.67
C MET A 106 12.66 14.84 -9.65
N ASN A 107 11.56 15.12 -8.95
CA ASN A 107 10.93 14.13 -8.09
C ASN A 107 10.36 12.95 -8.90
N PHE A 108 9.74 13.22 -10.05
CA PHE A 108 9.29 12.13 -10.91
C PHE A 108 10.47 11.25 -11.39
N ILE A 109 11.59 11.86 -11.79
CA ILE A 109 12.81 11.15 -12.18
C ILE A 109 13.39 10.37 -10.99
N LEU A 110 13.40 10.95 -9.78
CA LEU A 110 13.83 10.25 -8.58
C LEU A 110 12.98 9.02 -8.32
N GLY A 111 11.66 9.12 -8.48
CA GLY A 111 10.74 7.99 -8.41
C GLY A 111 11.13 6.85 -9.35
N ILE A 112 11.41 7.18 -10.63
CA ILE A 112 11.89 6.20 -11.61
C ILE A 112 13.18 5.53 -11.14
N ILE A 113 14.17 6.31 -10.70
CA ILE A 113 15.47 5.79 -10.24
C ILE A 113 15.28 4.86 -9.03
N VAL A 114 14.53 5.30 -8.03
CA VAL A 114 14.33 4.56 -6.78
C VAL A 114 13.55 3.27 -7.01
N PHE A 115 12.48 3.31 -7.81
CA PHE A 115 11.78 2.07 -8.17
C PHE A 115 12.66 1.15 -9.03
N SER A 116 13.50 1.69 -9.91
CA SER A 116 14.45 0.87 -10.68
C SER A 116 15.42 0.13 -9.75
N ILE A 117 15.98 0.82 -8.74
CA ILE A 117 16.83 0.20 -7.73
C ILE A 117 16.06 -0.88 -6.96
N LEU A 118 14.80 -0.61 -6.59
CA LEU A 118 13.93 -1.59 -5.94
C LEU A 118 13.77 -2.86 -6.81
N TYR A 119 13.48 -2.72 -8.10
CA TYR A 119 13.38 -3.86 -9.02
C TYR A 119 14.72 -4.60 -9.23
N MET A 120 15.87 -3.92 -9.10
CA MET A 120 17.19 -4.56 -9.15
C MET A 120 17.47 -5.39 -7.88
N ILE A 121 17.11 -4.88 -6.70
CA ILE A 121 17.30 -5.58 -5.43
C ILE A 121 16.34 -6.76 -5.30
N GLY A 122 15.13 -6.61 -5.83
CA GLY A 122 14.10 -7.63 -5.88
C GLY A 122 12.78 -7.11 -5.32
N VAL A 123 11.70 -7.43 -6.03
CA VAL A 123 10.34 -7.16 -5.57
C VAL A 123 9.61 -8.47 -5.30
N PRO A 124 8.75 -8.52 -4.27
CA PRO A 124 7.83 -9.64 -4.08
C PRO A 124 6.87 -9.68 -5.27
N ILE A 125 6.80 -10.81 -5.96
CA ILE A 125 5.83 -11.04 -7.03
C ILE A 125 5.01 -12.27 -6.66
N ARG A 126 3.69 -12.08 -6.62
CA ARG A 126 2.74 -13.14 -6.29
C ARG A 126 2.49 -14.01 -7.51
N GLN A 127 1.97 -15.21 -7.28
CA GLN A 127 1.58 -16.09 -8.39
C GLN A 127 0.49 -15.44 -9.25
N SER A 128 -0.42 -14.66 -8.63
CA SER A 128 -1.46 -13.87 -9.30
C SER A 128 -0.93 -12.95 -10.40
N ASP A 129 0.31 -12.46 -10.26
CA ASP A 129 0.89 -11.47 -11.17
C ASP A 129 1.44 -12.11 -12.45
N LYS A 130 1.65 -13.44 -12.43
CA LYS A 130 2.34 -14.19 -13.48
C LYS A 130 1.43 -15.13 -14.28
N THR A 131 0.16 -15.26 -13.90
CA THR A 131 -0.72 -16.30 -14.44
C THR A 131 -2.15 -15.82 -14.68
N THR A 132 -2.81 -16.45 -15.64
CA THR A 132 -4.27 -16.39 -15.84
C THR A 132 -4.94 -17.72 -15.46
N GLU A 133 -4.18 -18.62 -14.83
CA GLU A 133 -4.67 -19.92 -14.35
C GLU A 133 -5.60 -19.73 -13.14
N ILE A 134 -6.65 -20.53 -13.09
CA ILE A 134 -7.56 -20.61 -11.97
C ILE A 134 -7.00 -21.62 -10.97
N GLY A 135 -6.71 -21.16 -9.75
CA GLY A 135 -6.22 -22.00 -8.67
C GLY A 135 -7.34 -22.69 -7.92
N TYR A 136 -8.40 -21.95 -7.65
CA TYR A 136 -9.55 -22.43 -6.91
C TYR A 136 -10.85 -21.82 -7.43
N VAL A 137 -11.92 -22.60 -7.34
CA VAL A 137 -13.28 -22.21 -7.71
C VAL A 137 -14.17 -22.49 -6.50
N VAL A 138 -14.86 -21.46 -6.02
CA VAL A 138 -15.76 -21.57 -4.88
C VAL A 138 -17.02 -22.32 -5.31
N GLU A 139 -17.39 -23.35 -4.55
CA GLU A 139 -18.61 -24.12 -4.80
C GLU A 139 -19.87 -23.26 -4.61
N GLY A 140 -20.85 -23.41 -5.51
CA GLY A 140 -22.09 -22.63 -5.50
C GLY A 140 -22.00 -21.22 -6.11
N GLU A 141 -20.80 -20.74 -6.43
CA GLU A 141 -20.59 -19.46 -7.12
C GLU A 141 -20.74 -19.59 -8.66
N PRO A 142 -20.85 -18.48 -9.42
CA PRO A 142 -21.14 -18.53 -10.84
C PRO A 142 -20.11 -19.28 -11.66
N ALA A 143 -18.82 -19.15 -11.34
CA ALA A 143 -17.77 -19.84 -12.08
C ALA A 143 -17.92 -21.36 -11.97
N SER A 144 -18.23 -21.87 -10.77
CA SER A 144 -18.51 -23.29 -10.55
C SER A 144 -19.73 -23.75 -11.35
N SER A 145 -20.82 -22.97 -11.29
CA SER A 145 -22.08 -23.25 -11.99
C SER A 145 -21.94 -23.24 -13.51
N SER A 146 -21.06 -22.38 -14.04
CA SER A 146 -20.71 -22.30 -15.47
C SER A 146 -19.69 -23.36 -15.91
N GLY A 147 -19.19 -24.18 -15.00
CA GLY A 147 -18.26 -25.27 -15.30
C GLY A 147 -16.80 -24.86 -15.47
N ILE A 148 -16.41 -23.68 -14.97
CA ILE A 148 -14.99 -23.31 -14.79
C ILE A 148 -14.39 -24.19 -13.69
N LYS A 149 -13.14 -24.62 -13.89
CA LYS A 149 -12.45 -25.57 -13.00
C LYS A 149 -11.06 -25.08 -12.64
N PRO A 150 -10.51 -25.51 -11.49
CA PRO A 150 -9.08 -25.36 -11.21
C PRO A 150 -8.23 -25.91 -12.37
N GLY A 151 -7.17 -25.19 -12.72
CA GLY A 151 -6.28 -25.50 -13.84
C GLY A 151 -6.68 -24.87 -15.19
N ASP A 152 -7.90 -24.33 -15.31
CA ASP A 152 -8.28 -23.52 -16.48
C ASP A 152 -7.41 -22.28 -16.60
N ARG A 153 -7.04 -21.88 -17.83
CA ARG A 153 -6.31 -20.62 -18.07
C ARG A 153 -7.13 -19.68 -18.92
N PHE A 154 -7.45 -18.50 -18.39
CA PHE A 154 -8.20 -17.51 -19.16
C PHE A 154 -7.31 -16.92 -20.26
N ILE A 155 -7.86 -16.81 -21.47
CA ILE A 155 -7.22 -16.20 -22.63
C ILE A 155 -7.80 -14.80 -22.87
N SER A 156 -9.14 -14.69 -22.81
CA SER A 156 -9.84 -13.42 -22.98
C SER A 156 -11.20 -13.42 -22.31
N ILE A 157 -11.69 -12.23 -21.94
CA ILE A 157 -13.05 -11.99 -21.45
C ILE A 157 -13.70 -10.93 -22.36
N ASP A 158 -14.88 -11.21 -22.90
CA ASP A 158 -15.59 -10.36 -23.88
C ASP A 158 -14.70 -9.94 -25.08
N GLY A 159 -13.86 -10.87 -25.55
CA GLY A 159 -12.88 -10.62 -26.62
C GLY A 159 -11.65 -9.79 -26.23
N ARG A 160 -11.58 -9.28 -24.99
CA ARG A 160 -10.39 -8.60 -24.44
C ARG A 160 -9.40 -9.62 -23.91
N LYS A 161 -8.19 -9.64 -24.45
CA LYS A 161 -7.07 -10.47 -23.95
C LYS A 161 -6.75 -10.11 -22.50
N VAL A 162 -6.52 -11.14 -21.67
CA VAL A 162 -6.03 -11.01 -20.29
C VAL A 162 -4.62 -11.59 -20.18
N GLU A 163 -3.75 -10.96 -19.40
CA GLU A 163 -2.33 -11.38 -19.27
C GLU A 163 -1.97 -11.87 -17.86
N ASN A 164 -2.74 -11.46 -16.86
CA ASN A 164 -2.56 -11.87 -15.46
C ASN A 164 -3.92 -11.93 -14.75
N PHE A 165 -3.92 -12.38 -13.49
CA PHE A 165 -5.14 -12.54 -12.72
C PHE A 165 -5.76 -11.19 -12.31
N ASP A 166 -4.97 -10.12 -12.25
CA ASP A 166 -5.47 -8.77 -11.98
C ASP A 166 -6.34 -8.25 -13.13
N ASP A 167 -5.97 -8.51 -14.39
CA ASP A 167 -6.81 -8.16 -15.54
C ASP A 167 -8.19 -8.83 -15.45
N ILE A 168 -8.20 -10.10 -15.05
CA ILE A 168 -9.42 -10.91 -14.85
C ILE A 168 -10.25 -10.32 -13.72
N ARG A 169 -9.62 -10.11 -12.55
CA ARG A 169 -10.28 -9.58 -11.35
C ARG A 169 -10.86 -8.20 -11.59
N ILE A 170 -10.09 -7.27 -12.17
CA ILE A 170 -10.54 -5.90 -12.45
C ILE A 170 -11.72 -5.90 -13.43
N TRP A 171 -11.66 -6.74 -14.47
CA TRP A 171 -12.76 -6.83 -15.43
C TRP A 171 -14.04 -7.33 -14.76
N ILE A 172 -13.97 -8.44 -14.01
CA ILE A 172 -15.14 -9.00 -13.33
C ILE A 172 -15.68 -8.01 -12.29
N SER A 173 -14.81 -7.40 -11.47
CA SER A 173 -15.22 -6.49 -10.41
C SER A 173 -15.92 -5.22 -10.92
N THR A 174 -15.62 -4.79 -12.14
CA THR A 174 -16.22 -3.58 -12.75
C THR A 174 -17.49 -3.86 -13.53
N HIS A 175 -17.95 -5.12 -13.61
CA HIS A 175 -19.14 -5.51 -14.36
C HIS A 175 -20.12 -6.36 -13.53
N PRO A 176 -20.66 -5.85 -12.41
CA PRO A 176 -21.63 -6.57 -11.58
C PRO A 176 -22.89 -6.94 -12.37
N ASN A 177 -23.45 -8.12 -12.09
CA ASN A 177 -24.66 -8.70 -12.73
C ASN A 177 -24.57 -8.85 -14.26
N LYS A 178 -23.38 -8.68 -14.84
CA LYS A 178 -23.15 -8.78 -16.28
C LYS A 178 -22.78 -10.21 -16.68
N GLU A 179 -23.36 -10.64 -17.78
CA GLU A 179 -22.96 -11.82 -18.53
C GLU A 179 -21.68 -11.54 -19.33
N MET A 180 -20.73 -12.47 -19.28
CA MET A 180 -19.41 -12.34 -19.89
C MET A 180 -19.04 -13.62 -20.62
N ASP A 181 -18.46 -13.47 -21.80
CA ASP A 181 -17.93 -14.58 -22.59
C ASP A 181 -16.45 -14.77 -22.30
N ILE A 182 -16.11 -15.91 -21.70
CA ILE A 182 -14.75 -16.26 -21.32
C ILE A 182 -14.20 -17.31 -22.27
N LEU A 183 -13.17 -16.93 -23.01
CA LEU A 183 -12.33 -17.88 -23.74
C LEU A 183 -11.25 -18.37 -22.79
N LEU A 184 -11.22 -19.69 -22.51
CA LEU A 184 -10.22 -20.31 -21.66
C LEU A 184 -9.54 -21.50 -22.35
N LEU A 185 -8.40 -21.91 -21.80
CA LEU A 185 -7.66 -23.11 -22.18
C LEU A 185 -7.83 -24.17 -21.08
N ARG A 186 -8.28 -25.37 -21.47
CA ARG A 186 -8.35 -26.56 -20.62
C ARG A 186 -7.73 -27.73 -21.37
N ASP A 187 -6.71 -28.37 -20.78
CA ASP A 187 -5.99 -29.50 -21.39
C ASP A 187 -5.52 -29.22 -22.85
N GLY A 188 -5.06 -27.99 -23.10
CA GLY A 188 -4.61 -27.54 -24.41
C GLY A 188 -5.74 -27.21 -25.41
N LYS A 189 -7.01 -27.41 -25.06
CA LYS A 189 -8.17 -27.06 -25.91
C LYS A 189 -8.78 -25.73 -25.49
N LYS A 190 -9.15 -24.91 -26.47
CA LYS A 190 -9.87 -23.66 -26.24
C LYS A 190 -11.36 -23.96 -26.02
N LEU A 191 -11.92 -23.44 -24.93
CA LEU A 191 -13.34 -23.54 -24.60
C LEU A 191 -13.89 -22.12 -24.43
N ASN A 192 -15.11 -21.89 -24.90
CA ASN A 192 -15.84 -20.66 -24.61
C ASN A 192 -16.89 -20.96 -23.55
N ILE A 193 -16.85 -20.22 -22.44
CA ILE A 193 -17.77 -20.37 -21.31
C ILE A 193 -18.41 -19.01 -21.04
N THR A 194 -19.73 -19.00 -20.96
CA THR A 194 -20.47 -17.81 -20.57
C THR A 194 -20.75 -17.85 -19.06
N VAL A 195 -20.42 -16.77 -18.36
CA VAL A 195 -20.64 -16.65 -16.91
C VAL A 195 -21.33 -15.32 -16.61
N GLN A 196 -22.33 -15.37 -15.74
CA GLN A 196 -22.93 -14.16 -15.18
C GLN A 196 -22.31 -13.86 -13.83
N SER A 197 -21.72 -12.68 -13.67
CA SER A 197 -21.22 -12.25 -12.36
C SER A 197 -22.36 -12.00 -11.38
N GLN A 198 -22.11 -12.24 -10.10
CA GLN A 198 -22.98 -11.77 -9.02
C GLN A 198 -22.51 -10.40 -8.56
N SER A 199 -23.46 -9.59 -8.10
CA SER A 199 -23.14 -8.33 -7.43
C SER A 199 -22.94 -8.54 -5.94
N GLU A 200 -21.83 -8.02 -5.43
CA GLU A 200 -21.59 -7.86 -3.99
C GLU A 200 -21.31 -6.40 -3.67
N LYS A 201 -21.91 -5.89 -2.59
CA LYS A 201 -21.60 -4.57 -2.06
C LYS A 201 -20.45 -4.66 -1.08
N ILE A 202 -19.28 -4.20 -1.51
CA ILE A 202 -18.09 -4.10 -0.66
C ILE A 202 -17.99 -2.68 -0.11
N LYS A 203 -17.92 -2.58 1.22
CA LYS A 203 -17.78 -1.30 1.91
C LYS A 203 -16.50 -0.57 1.46
N GLY A 204 -16.65 0.69 1.05
CA GLY A 204 -15.54 1.53 0.60
C GLY A 204 -15.09 1.30 -0.85
N ILE A 205 -15.63 0.29 -1.53
CA ILE A 205 -15.37 0.03 -2.97
C ILE A 205 -16.64 0.25 -3.79
N GLY A 206 -17.80 -0.05 -3.23
CA GLY A 206 -19.10 0.04 -3.90
C GLY A 206 -19.60 -1.32 -4.33
N GLU A 207 -20.43 -1.33 -5.36
CA GLU A 207 -20.95 -2.55 -5.97
C GLU A 207 -19.90 -3.15 -6.91
N VAL A 208 -19.54 -4.41 -6.70
CA VAL A 208 -18.56 -5.11 -7.53
C VAL A 208 -19.10 -6.44 -8.04
N GLY A 209 -18.65 -6.84 -9.22
CA GLY A 209 -18.92 -8.17 -9.76
C GLY A 209 -18.00 -9.23 -9.16
N MET A 210 -18.53 -10.43 -8.97
CA MET A 210 -17.76 -11.61 -8.57
C MET A 210 -18.24 -12.86 -9.28
N ILE A 211 -17.33 -13.82 -9.48
CA ILE A 211 -17.68 -15.15 -10.01
C ILE A 211 -17.12 -16.30 -9.13
N GLY A 212 -16.48 -16.01 -8.00
CA GLY A 212 -15.96 -17.03 -7.08
C GLY A 212 -14.72 -17.78 -7.57
N ILE A 213 -13.73 -17.08 -8.12
CA ILE A 213 -12.44 -17.66 -8.53
C ILE A 213 -11.27 -17.02 -7.79
N SER A 214 -10.19 -17.77 -7.58
CA SER A 214 -8.91 -17.25 -7.09
C SER A 214 -7.73 -17.82 -7.89
N PRO A 215 -6.59 -17.10 -7.96
CA PRO A 215 -5.40 -17.60 -8.64
C PRO A 215 -4.79 -18.78 -7.87
N PRO A 216 -3.96 -19.60 -8.52
CA PRO A 216 -3.14 -20.58 -7.80
C PRO A 216 -2.25 -19.85 -6.80
N MET A 217 -2.09 -20.48 -5.65
CA MET A 217 -1.29 -19.98 -4.54
C MET A 217 -0.40 -21.12 -4.08
N ASN A 218 0.89 -21.00 -4.35
CA ASN A 218 1.87 -21.91 -3.78
C ASN A 218 1.84 -21.71 -2.27
N VAL A 219 1.49 -22.76 -1.53
CA VAL A 219 1.37 -22.65 -0.08
C VAL A 219 2.72 -22.92 0.56
N GLU A 220 3.18 -22.02 1.42
CA GLU A 220 4.41 -22.20 2.21
C GLU A 220 4.12 -22.23 3.71
N ILE A 221 5.05 -22.81 4.46
CA ILE A 221 5.10 -22.71 5.91
C ILE A 221 5.59 -21.30 6.29
N GLY A 222 4.66 -20.45 6.70
CA GLY A 222 4.94 -19.06 7.08
C GLY A 222 5.25 -18.87 8.56
N ASP A 223 4.79 -19.79 9.41
CA ASP A 223 5.07 -19.77 10.85
C ASP A 223 4.91 -21.19 11.43
N ILE A 224 5.57 -21.45 12.56
CA ILE A 224 5.45 -22.72 13.31
C ILE A 224 5.18 -22.35 14.76
N SER A 225 4.13 -22.92 15.34
CA SER A 225 3.76 -22.68 16.73
C SER A 225 4.85 -23.19 17.67
N ASP A 226 5.10 -22.50 18.78
CA ASP A 226 5.97 -22.96 19.87
C ASP A 226 5.50 -24.30 20.47
N SER A 227 4.21 -24.65 20.30
CA SER A 227 3.65 -25.94 20.73
C SER A 227 3.86 -27.07 19.72
N PHE A 228 4.38 -26.78 18.53
CA PHE A 228 4.67 -27.79 17.52
C PHE A 228 5.90 -28.60 17.95
N PRO A 229 5.85 -29.95 17.91
CA PRO A 229 7.01 -30.77 18.26
C PRO A 229 8.23 -30.40 17.41
N GLU A 230 9.41 -30.33 18.03
CA GLU A 230 10.65 -30.14 17.27
C GLU A 230 10.76 -31.23 16.19
N ASN A 231 10.81 -30.80 14.93
CA ASN A 231 10.83 -31.68 13.78
C ASN A 231 11.78 -31.10 12.72
N GLU A 232 12.89 -31.78 12.45
CA GLU A 232 13.91 -31.30 11.50
C GLU A 232 13.41 -31.27 10.05
N ASP A 233 12.35 -32.01 9.74
CA ASP A 233 11.74 -32.09 8.41
C ASP A 233 10.82 -30.89 8.12
N VAL A 234 10.43 -30.10 9.13
CA VAL A 234 9.54 -28.94 8.97
C VAL A 234 10.31 -27.65 9.24
N LYS A 235 10.40 -26.76 8.23
CA LYS A 235 11.03 -25.45 8.37
C LYS A 235 10.21 -24.35 7.72
N LEU A 236 10.44 -23.12 8.20
CA LEU A 236 9.90 -21.92 7.59
C LEU A 236 10.35 -21.81 6.13
N GLY A 237 9.42 -21.50 5.23
CA GLY A 237 9.62 -21.39 3.79
C GLY A 237 9.52 -22.71 3.01
N ASP A 238 9.28 -23.85 3.67
CA ASP A 238 9.00 -25.09 2.96
C ASP A 238 7.67 -24.97 2.19
N ILE A 239 7.65 -25.44 0.94
CA ILE A 239 6.47 -25.35 0.06
C ILE A 239 5.66 -26.65 0.16
N VAL A 240 4.36 -26.55 0.41
CA VAL A 240 3.46 -27.70 0.44
C VAL A 240 3.13 -28.13 -0.99
N GLN A 241 3.61 -29.31 -1.39
CA GLN A 241 3.35 -29.88 -2.71
C GLN A 241 2.06 -30.71 -2.72
N THR A 242 1.89 -31.58 -1.73
CA THR A 242 0.73 -32.46 -1.62
C THR A 242 0.23 -32.58 -0.19
N ILE A 243 -1.07 -32.86 -0.05
CA ILE A 243 -1.73 -33.23 1.20
C ILE A 243 -2.50 -34.53 0.97
N ASN A 244 -2.22 -35.57 1.79
CA ASN A 244 -2.77 -36.91 1.63
C ASN A 244 -2.61 -37.48 0.19
N GLY A 245 -1.48 -37.14 -0.46
CA GLY A 245 -1.19 -37.52 -1.85
C GLY A 245 -1.94 -36.72 -2.93
N LYS A 246 -2.81 -35.77 -2.56
CA LYS A 246 -3.48 -34.85 -3.49
C LYS A 246 -2.63 -33.59 -3.68
N PRO A 247 -2.47 -33.08 -4.91
CA PRO A 247 -1.74 -31.83 -5.16
C PRO A 247 -2.38 -30.63 -4.45
N VAL A 248 -1.56 -29.78 -3.84
CA VAL A 248 -2.00 -28.50 -3.27
C VAL A 248 -1.72 -27.39 -4.28
N ARG A 249 -2.78 -26.71 -4.73
CA ARG A 249 -2.72 -25.55 -5.65
C ARG A 249 -3.17 -24.26 -4.97
N HIS A 250 -3.85 -24.37 -3.84
CA HIS A 250 -4.38 -23.26 -3.06
C HIS A 250 -4.54 -23.66 -1.59
N LEU A 251 -4.58 -22.68 -0.68
CA LEU A 251 -4.80 -22.95 0.76
C LEU A 251 -6.13 -23.64 1.04
N MET A 252 -7.12 -23.43 0.18
CA MET A 252 -8.43 -24.09 0.31
C MET A 252 -8.32 -25.60 0.15
N ASP A 253 -7.37 -26.12 -0.64
CA ASP A 253 -7.17 -27.57 -0.77
C ASP A 253 -6.78 -28.20 0.58
N ILE A 254 -5.93 -27.51 1.34
CA ILE A 254 -5.53 -27.92 2.69
C ILE A 254 -6.72 -27.87 3.64
N LEU A 255 -7.47 -26.76 3.63
CA LEU A 255 -8.64 -26.59 4.51
C LEU A 255 -9.72 -27.63 4.25
N THR A 256 -10.02 -27.90 2.97
CA THR A 256 -10.99 -28.94 2.58
C THR A 256 -10.54 -30.33 3.04
N GLU A 257 -9.25 -30.67 2.88
CA GLU A 257 -8.76 -31.98 3.31
C GLU A 257 -8.82 -32.16 4.83
N ILE A 258 -8.55 -31.10 5.60
CA ILE A 258 -8.67 -31.12 7.07
C ILE A 258 -10.11 -31.36 7.50
N GLU A 259 -11.08 -30.68 6.87
CA GLU A 259 -12.50 -30.88 7.15
C GLU A 259 -12.94 -32.33 6.86
N GLN A 260 -12.38 -32.95 5.82
CA GLN A 260 -12.67 -34.35 5.45
C GLN A 260 -11.97 -35.36 6.37
N SER A 261 -10.79 -35.03 6.89
CA SER A 261 -9.96 -35.92 7.72
C SER A 261 -10.55 -36.16 9.13
N SER A 262 -11.61 -35.46 9.52
CA SER A 262 -12.35 -35.68 10.79
C SER A 262 -11.47 -35.69 12.06
N GLY A 263 -10.32 -35.00 12.03
CA GLY A 263 -9.37 -34.92 13.15
C GLY A 263 -8.26 -35.98 13.17
N GLU A 264 -8.14 -36.82 12.13
CA GLU A 264 -7.00 -37.73 11.94
C GLU A 264 -5.72 -36.97 11.53
N GLU A 265 -4.59 -37.66 11.40
CA GLU A 265 -3.36 -37.03 10.88
C GLU A 265 -3.49 -36.73 9.37
N ILE A 266 -2.94 -35.60 8.94
CA ILE A 266 -2.76 -35.27 7.52
C ILE A 266 -1.28 -35.44 7.14
N HIS A 267 -1.07 -36.06 5.98
CA HIS A 267 0.24 -36.31 5.40
C HIS A 267 0.62 -35.19 4.44
N LEU A 268 1.63 -34.39 4.78
CA LEU A 268 2.14 -33.33 3.93
C LEU A 268 3.42 -33.76 3.24
N GLN A 269 3.52 -33.50 1.94
CA GLN A 269 4.82 -33.49 1.24
C GLN A 269 5.27 -32.05 1.06
N LEU A 270 6.43 -31.75 1.63
CA LEU A 270 7.06 -30.44 1.66
C LEU A 270 8.26 -30.44 0.70
N ILE A 271 8.47 -29.34 -0.02
CA ILE A 271 9.63 -29.13 -0.87
C ILE A 271 10.52 -28.07 -0.25
N ARG A 272 11.81 -28.38 -0.14
CA ARG A 272 12.88 -27.46 0.27
C ARG A 272 13.99 -27.49 -0.78
N GLY A 273 14.00 -26.53 -1.71
CA GLY A 273 14.89 -26.59 -2.87
C GLY A 273 14.56 -27.81 -3.74
N ASP A 274 15.50 -28.74 -3.88
CA ASP A 274 15.30 -29.99 -4.64
C ASP A 274 14.94 -31.19 -3.75
N THR A 275 14.86 -31.02 -2.42
CA THR A 275 14.54 -32.12 -1.49
C THR A 275 13.05 -32.16 -1.15
N VAL A 276 12.51 -33.37 -1.06
CA VAL A 276 11.14 -33.63 -0.62
C VAL A 276 11.18 -34.22 0.78
N HIS A 277 10.44 -33.61 1.70
CA HIS A 277 10.22 -34.07 3.06
C HIS A 277 8.77 -34.50 3.22
N THR A 278 8.51 -35.48 4.07
CA THR A 278 7.13 -35.89 4.39
C THR A 278 6.92 -35.74 5.88
N VAL A 279 5.84 -35.08 6.27
CA VAL A 279 5.48 -34.89 7.68
C VAL A 279 4.02 -35.21 7.91
N ASN A 280 3.72 -35.80 9.06
CA ASN A 280 2.37 -35.96 9.55
C ASN A 280 2.09 -34.86 10.57
N ILE A 281 0.96 -34.18 10.43
CA ILE A 281 0.49 -33.22 11.42
C ILE A 281 -0.96 -33.50 11.78
N PRO A 282 -1.42 -33.14 13.00
CA PRO A 282 -2.83 -33.27 13.35
C PRO A 282 -3.72 -32.44 12.42
N ALA A 283 -4.83 -33.01 11.91
CA ALA A 283 -5.85 -32.27 11.16
C ALA A 283 -6.74 -31.44 12.11
N ALA A 284 -6.13 -30.50 12.83
CA ALA A 284 -6.80 -29.64 13.78
C ALA A 284 -6.51 -28.17 13.45
N ILE A 285 -7.59 -27.38 13.31
CA ILE A 285 -7.49 -25.92 13.18
C ILE A 285 -7.45 -25.33 14.60
N GLU A 286 -6.36 -24.63 14.92
CA GLU A 286 -6.13 -23.96 16.20
C GLU A 286 -6.10 -22.44 15.99
N ILE A 287 -7.03 -21.73 16.62
CA ILE A 287 -7.09 -20.26 16.56
C ILE A 287 -6.22 -19.70 17.68
N MET A 288 -5.01 -19.30 17.34
CA MET A 288 -3.99 -18.89 18.31
C MET A 288 -3.90 -17.37 18.44
N VAL A 289 -3.77 -16.89 19.68
CA VAL A 289 -3.39 -15.50 20.00
C VAL A 289 -1.90 -15.33 19.78
N VAL A 290 -1.50 -14.76 18.64
CA VAL A 290 -0.08 -14.54 18.34
C VAL A 290 0.43 -13.24 18.94
N ASP A 291 -0.44 -12.26 19.14
CA ASP A 291 -0.10 -11.00 19.78
C ASP A 291 -1.36 -10.31 20.35
N VAL A 292 -1.15 -9.34 21.23
CA VAL A 292 -2.22 -8.56 21.86
C VAL A 292 -1.93 -7.08 21.68
N GLN A 293 -2.90 -6.35 21.15
CA GLN A 293 -2.78 -4.92 20.91
C GLN A 293 -2.70 -4.15 22.23
N HIS A 294 -1.73 -3.24 22.34
CA HIS A 294 -1.59 -2.37 23.50
C HIS A 294 -2.82 -1.46 23.73
N ASN A 295 -3.21 -1.30 24.99
CA ASN A 295 -4.42 -0.65 25.53
C ASN A 295 -5.76 -1.32 25.15
N SER A 296 -5.73 -2.49 24.54
CA SER A 296 -6.94 -3.24 24.19
C SER A 296 -7.64 -3.84 25.41
N GLN A 297 -8.86 -4.30 25.19
CA GLN A 297 -9.56 -5.09 26.19
C GLN A 297 -8.81 -6.38 26.51
N ALA A 298 -8.27 -7.07 25.50
CA ALA A 298 -7.51 -8.29 25.70
C ALA A 298 -6.24 -8.08 26.54
N GLU A 299 -5.52 -6.96 26.36
CA GLU A 299 -4.35 -6.64 27.17
C GLU A 299 -4.74 -6.37 28.63
N LYS A 300 -5.79 -5.57 28.85
CA LYS A 300 -6.32 -5.27 30.19
C LYS A 300 -6.83 -6.52 30.91
N ALA A 301 -7.40 -7.45 30.16
CA ALA A 301 -7.84 -8.75 30.66
C ALA A 301 -6.66 -9.69 30.97
N GLY A 302 -5.44 -9.37 30.52
CA GLY A 302 -4.25 -10.18 30.76
C GLY A 302 -4.19 -11.45 29.93
N ILE A 303 -4.81 -11.45 28.74
CA ILE A 303 -4.77 -12.61 27.83
C ILE A 303 -3.33 -12.81 27.34
N PRO A 304 -2.69 -13.97 27.59
CA PRO A 304 -1.33 -14.20 27.15
C PRO A 304 -1.25 -14.55 25.65
N LYS A 305 -0.08 -14.32 25.07
CA LYS A 305 0.27 -14.83 23.74
C LYS A 305 0.37 -16.36 23.77
N ASN A 306 0.27 -16.98 22.60
CA ASN A 306 0.33 -18.42 22.35
C ASN A 306 -0.82 -19.24 22.98
N GLU A 307 -1.87 -18.59 23.48
CA GLU A 307 -3.09 -19.28 23.90
C GLU A 307 -3.96 -19.63 22.69
N ILE A 308 -4.62 -20.79 22.73
CA ILE A 308 -5.53 -21.27 21.69
C ILE A 308 -6.97 -21.09 22.17
N ILE A 309 -7.78 -20.40 21.38
CA ILE A 309 -9.21 -20.22 21.66
C ILE A 309 -9.93 -21.51 21.26
N GLN A 310 -10.64 -22.11 22.21
CA GLN A 310 -11.35 -23.38 22.02
C GLN A 310 -12.84 -23.16 21.76
N SER A 311 -13.46 -22.23 22.48
CA SER A 311 -14.89 -21.98 22.37
C SER A 311 -15.26 -20.54 22.66
N ILE A 312 -16.44 -20.16 22.18
CA ILE A 312 -17.07 -18.87 22.39
C ILE A 312 -18.47 -19.08 22.96
N ASN A 313 -18.76 -18.50 24.13
CA ASN A 313 -20.01 -18.73 24.87
C ASN A 313 -20.32 -20.24 25.03
N GLY A 314 -19.30 -21.05 25.29
CA GLY A 314 -19.40 -22.51 25.42
C GLY A 314 -19.56 -23.28 24.10
N LYS A 315 -19.62 -22.62 22.94
CA LYS A 315 -19.72 -23.26 21.62
C LYS A 315 -18.33 -23.38 20.98
N PRO A 316 -17.92 -24.57 20.51
CA PRO A 316 -16.65 -24.72 19.79
C PRO A 316 -16.58 -23.79 18.57
N ILE A 317 -15.39 -23.25 18.31
CA ILE A 317 -15.12 -22.43 17.13
C ILE A 317 -14.22 -23.18 16.14
N LYS A 318 -14.45 -22.96 14.85
CA LYS A 318 -13.66 -23.53 13.74
C LYS A 318 -12.90 -22.46 12.98
N SER A 319 -13.38 -21.22 13.02
CA SER A 319 -12.77 -20.09 12.35
C SER A 319 -12.93 -18.81 13.15
N TYR A 320 -12.03 -17.85 12.91
CA TYR A 320 -12.22 -16.48 13.35
C TYR A 320 -13.60 -15.90 12.94
N LYS A 321 -14.18 -16.35 11.81
CA LYS A 321 -15.53 -15.94 11.40
C LYS A 321 -16.60 -16.26 12.45
N ASP A 322 -16.44 -17.33 13.23
CA ASP A 322 -17.39 -17.70 14.28
C ASP A 322 -17.36 -16.67 15.42
N ILE A 323 -16.16 -16.17 15.76
CA ILE A 323 -15.98 -15.11 16.76
C ILE A 323 -16.67 -13.82 16.29
N GLU A 324 -16.45 -13.44 15.02
CA GLU A 324 -17.08 -12.25 14.46
C GLU A 324 -18.61 -12.36 14.38
N GLN A 325 -19.13 -13.51 13.96
CA GLN A 325 -20.58 -13.73 13.90
C GLN A 325 -21.22 -13.65 15.29
N GLU A 326 -20.60 -14.24 16.31
CA GLU A 326 -21.10 -14.17 17.68
C GLU A 326 -20.99 -12.75 18.25
N ALA A 327 -19.90 -12.03 17.95
CA ALA A 327 -19.73 -10.61 18.27
C ALA A 327 -20.85 -9.75 17.68
N ARG A 328 -21.23 -9.99 16.42
CA ARG A 328 -22.32 -9.26 15.75
C ARG A 328 -23.70 -9.58 16.32
N LYS A 329 -23.92 -10.79 16.84
CA LYS A 329 -25.17 -11.18 17.50
C LYS A 329 -25.32 -10.55 18.89
N ASN A 330 -24.21 -10.22 19.54
CA ASN A 330 -24.17 -9.73 20.92
C ASN A 330 -23.47 -8.37 21.04
N PRO A 331 -23.89 -7.32 20.31
CA PRO A 331 -23.23 -6.02 20.33
C PRO A 331 -23.30 -5.40 21.74
N GLY A 332 -22.15 -4.99 22.27
CA GLY A 332 -22.06 -4.37 23.61
C GLY A 332 -22.33 -5.31 24.78
N GLN A 333 -22.59 -6.60 24.54
CA GLN A 333 -22.76 -7.61 25.60
C GLN A 333 -21.48 -8.43 25.77
N PRO A 334 -21.11 -8.84 27.00
CA PRO A 334 -19.94 -9.70 27.21
C PRO A 334 -20.08 -11.03 26.48
N ILE A 335 -18.99 -11.44 25.83
CA ILE A 335 -18.78 -12.73 25.21
C ILE A 335 -17.67 -13.45 25.99
N ASN A 336 -17.93 -14.69 26.38
CA ASN A 336 -16.97 -15.54 27.04
C ASN A 336 -16.11 -16.25 26.00
N LEU A 337 -14.79 -16.08 26.07
CA LEU A 337 -13.82 -16.88 25.33
C LEU A 337 -13.19 -17.88 26.29
N THR A 338 -13.30 -19.17 25.95
CA THR A 338 -12.62 -20.26 26.67
C THR A 338 -11.39 -20.69 25.88
N PHE A 339 -10.26 -20.77 26.57
CA PHE A 339 -8.98 -21.15 25.99
C PHE A 339 -8.64 -22.61 26.32
N LYS A 340 -7.76 -23.22 25.51
CA LYS A 340 -7.28 -24.61 25.68
C LYS A 340 -6.63 -24.85 27.05
N SER A 341 -6.09 -23.80 27.69
CA SER A 341 -5.56 -23.84 29.06
C SER A 341 -6.63 -23.96 30.16
N GLY A 342 -7.92 -23.88 29.80
CA GLY A 342 -9.04 -23.80 30.73
C GLY A 342 -9.32 -22.40 31.26
N LYS A 343 -8.53 -21.38 30.87
CA LYS A 343 -8.79 -19.98 31.23
C LYS A 343 -9.98 -19.46 30.45
N GLU A 344 -10.74 -18.58 31.10
CA GLU A 344 -11.90 -17.92 30.51
C GLU A 344 -11.79 -16.41 30.65
N PHE A 345 -12.16 -15.68 29.60
CA PHE A 345 -12.15 -14.23 29.59
C PHE A 345 -13.43 -13.69 28.98
N ASN A 346 -14.07 -12.75 29.67
CA ASN A 346 -15.28 -12.08 29.20
C ASN A 346 -14.89 -10.77 28.51
N LEU A 347 -15.12 -10.69 27.21
CA LEU A 347 -14.77 -9.56 26.36
C LEU A 347 -16.02 -8.93 25.75
N ILE A 348 -16.04 -7.63 25.53
CA ILE A 348 -17.20 -6.88 25.04
C ILE A 348 -16.90 -6.54 23.58
N PRO A 349 -17.75 -6.95 22.62
CA PRO A 349 -17.53 -6.64 21.23
C PRO A 349 -17.54 -5.14 20.97
N GLU A 350 -16.43 -4.65 20.43
CA GLU A 350 -16.29 -3.30 19.92
C GLU A 350 -16.25 -3.33 18.39
N PHE A 351 -16.91 -2.35 17.78
CA PHE A 351 -16.96 -2.19 16.34
C PHE A 351 -16.42 -0.83 15.95
N ASN A 352 -15.50 -0.83 14.99
CA ASN A 352 -15.04 0.37 14.31
C ASN A 352 -15.64 0.37 12.91
N ASP A 353 -16.54 1.32 12.61
CA ASP A 353 -17.17 1.40 11.29
C ASP A 353 -17.70 0.05 10.83
N ASP A 354 -18.53 -0.61 11.65
CA ASP A 354 -19.09 -1.96 11.44
C ASP A 354 -18.08 -3.12 11.33
N GLU A 355 -16.79 -2.86 11.44
CA GLU A 355 -15.73 -3.87 11.50
C GLU A 355 -15.46 -4.25 12.96
N PHE A 356 -15.43 -5.55 13.23
CA PHE A 356 -15.21 -6.06 14.58
C PHE A 356 -13.74 -5.90 14.99
N VAL A 357 -13.49 -5.23 16.13
CA VAL A 357 -12.13 -4.84 16.59
C VAL A 357 -11.39 -6.01 17.27
N LYS A 358 -11.89 -7.25 17.13
CA LYS A 358 -11.27 -8.51 17.63
C LYS A 358 -10.86 -8.47 19.11
N PHE A 359 -11.47 -7.61 19.92
CA PHE A 359 -11.06 -7.33 21.30
C PHE A 359 -9.58 -6.87 21.46
N GLY A 360 -8.93 -6.49 20.36
CA GLY A 360 -7.49 -6.25 20.26
C GLY A 360 -6.61 -7.50 20.23
N LEU A 361 -7.18 -8.68 19.98
CA LEU A 361 -6.43 -9.91 19.73
C LEU A 361 -5.89 -9.93 18.29
N ILE A 362 -4.62 -10.30 18.14
CA ILE A 362 -4.02 -10.64 16.84
C ILE A 362 -4.03 -12.17 16.76
N LEU A 363 -4.87 -12.69 15.86
CA LEU A 363 -5.16 -14.12 15.74
C LEU A 363 -4.59 -14.68 14.44
N LYS A 364 -4.09 -15.91 14.49
CA LYS A 364 -3.76 -16.74 13.32
C LYS A 364 -4.45 -18.11 13.44
N ASN A 365 -4.82 -18.68 12.30
CA ASN A 365 -5.30 -20.07 12.22
C ASN A 365 -4.11 -20.98 11.94
N TYR A 366 -3.66 -21.72 12.94
CA TYR A 366 -2.68 -22.79 12.76
C TYR A 366 -3.41 -24.08 12.40
N ILE A 367 -2.76 -24.93 11.62
CA ILE A 367 -3.20 -26.26 11.27
C ILE A 367 -2.16 -27.21 11.83
N GLY A 368 -2.53 -28.01 12.83
CA GLY A 368 -1.60 -28.95 13.47
C GLY A 368 -0.32 -28.28 13.96
N GLY A 369 -0.38 -27.01 14.40
CA GLY A 369 0.77 -26.20 14.82
C GLY A 369 1.55 -25.51 13.69
N ILE A 370 1.10 -25.58 12.43
CA ILE A 370 1.73 -24.90 11.28
C ILE A 370 0.82 -23.76 10.75
N TYR A 371 1.39 -22.59 10.49
CA TYR A 371 0.69 -21.50 9.80
C TYR A 371 1.10 -21.46 8.33
N PHE A 372 0.11 -21.58 7.46
CA PHE A 372 0.32 -21.55 6.01
C PHE A 372 0.12 -20.14 5.45
N THR A 373 0.97 -19.76 4.51
CA THR A 373 0.87 -18.50 3.78
C THR A 373 1.16 -18.68 2.29
N GLU A 374 1.00 -17.62 1.50
CA GLU A 374 1.38 -17.61 0.09
C GLU A 374 2.91 -17.53 -0.02
N HIS A 375 3.51 -18.44 -0.79
CA HIS A 375 4.90 -18.32 -1.19
C HIS A 375 5.08 -17.13 -2.13
N VAL A 376 5.98 -16.21 -1.76
CA VAL A 376 6.26 -15.00 -2.53
C VAL A 376 7.66 -15.04 -3.11
N ASP A 377 7.75 -15.12 -4.43
CA ASP A 377 9.03 -15.06 -5.12
C ASP A 377 9.61 -13.64 -5.06
N LEU A 378 10.89 -13.52 -4.71
CA LEU A 378 11.65 -12.30 -4.93
C LEU A 378 12.21 -12.27 -6.35
N GLN A 379 11.56 -11.52 -7.24
CA GLN A 379 12.03 -11.37 -8.61
C GLN A 379 12.96 -10.16 -8.74
N LYS A 380 14.18 -10.42 -9.21
CA LYS A 380 15.18 -9.41 -9.53
C LYS A 380 15.24 -9.15 -11.03
N TYR A 381 15.50 -7.91 -11.41
CA TYR A 381 15.60 -7.48 -12.79
C TYR A 381 17.00 -6.93 -13.07
N ASN A 382 17.50 -7.15 -14.30
CA ASN A 382 18.72 -6.47 -14.75
C ASN A 382 18.49 -4.96 -14.87
N PHE A 383 19.55 -4.18 -14.98
CA PHE A 383 19.49 -2.71 -15.01
C PHE A 383 18.49 -2.15 -16.05
N ILE A 384 18.52 -2.66 -17.29
CA ILE A 384 17.68 -2.13 -18.38
C ILE A 384 16.21 -2.44 -18.12
N THR A 385 15.89 -3.69 -17.80
CA THR A 385 14.51 -4.10 -17.50
C THR A 385 13.99 -3.43 -16.23
N ALA A 386 14.84 -3.29 -15.21
CA ALA A 386 14.51 -2.60 -13.98
C ALA A 386 14.20 -1.12 -14.22
N TRP A 387 14.94 -0.45 -15.11
CA TRP A 387 14.64 0.93 -15.49
C TRP A 387 13.26 1.07 -16.14
N GLY A 388 12.95 0.17 -17.08
CA GLY A 388 11.62 0.11 -17.70
C GLY A 388 10.51 -0.15 -16.68
N LYS A 389 10.72 -1.08 -15.75
CA LYS A 389 9.79 -1.38 -14.65
C LYS A 389 9.65 -0.22 -13.66
N GLY A 390 10.72 0.48 -13.35
CA GLY A 390 10.71 1.68 -12.51
C GLY A 390 9.88 2.79 -13.15
N ALA A 391 10.06 3.04 -14.44
CA ALA A 391 9.25 4.01 -15.19
C ALA A 391 7.77 3.60 -15.25
N GLN A 392 7.50 2.31 -15.53
CA GLN A 392 6.14 1.76 -15.53
C GLN A 392 5.49 1.96 -14.16
N LYS A 393 6.18 1.62 -13.06
CA LYS A 393 5.64 1.77 -11.71
C LYS A 393 5.39 3.23 -11.34
N SER A 394 6.30 4.15 -11.69
CA SER A 394 6.07 5.59 -11.48
C SER A 394 4.82 6.09 -12.22
N PHE A 395 4.58 5.61 -13.45
CA PHE A 395 3.37 5.95 -14.19
C PHE A 395 2.11 5.32 -13.58
N SER A 396 2.18 4.06 -13.14
CA SER A 396 1.08 3.41 -12.42
C SER A 396 0.69 4.18 -11.15
N VAL A 397 1.67 4.67 -10.38
CA VAL A 397 1.39 5.52 -9.20
C VAL A 397 0.63 6.80 -9.59
N ILE A 398 0.98 7.44 -10.72
CA ILE A 398 0.21 8.59 -11.22
C ILE A 398 -1.24 8.19 -11.48
N VAL A 399 -1.47 7.10 -12.20
CA VAL A 399 -2.82 6.62 -12.54
C VAL A 399 -3.63 6.28 -11.28
N GLU A 400 -3.01 5.60 -10.31
CA GLU A 400 -3.62 5.26 -9.01
C GLU A 400 -4.07 6.52 -8.27
N VAL A 401 -3.21 7.54 -8.18
CA VAL A 401 -3.52 8.81 -7.51
C VAL A 401 -4.72 9.51 -8.16
N PHE A 402 -4.72 9.65 -9.49
CA PHE A 402 -5.84 10.27 -10.20
C PHE A 402 -7.13 9.46 -10.08
N THR A 403 -7.04 8.13 -10.03
CA THR A 403 -8.19 7.25 -9.81
C THR A 403 -8.81 7.48 -8.43
N ILE A 404 -7.99 7.53 -7.39
CA ILE A 404 -8.44 7.82 -6.02
C ILE A 404 -9.03 9.23 -5.92
N LEU A 405 -8.37 10.24 -6.51
CA LEU A 405 -8.89 11.61 -6.55
C LEU A 405 -10.26 11.68 -7.24
N LYS A 406 -10.43 10.95 -8.34
CA LYS A 406 -11.72 10.83 -9.04
C LYS A 406 -12.79 10.23 -8.12
N GLN A 407 -12.49 9.08 -7.50
CA GLN A 407 -13.41 8.39 -6.58
C GLN A 407 -13.79 9.25 -5.35
N LEU A 408 -12.88 10.07 -4.85
CA LEU A 408 -13.16 11.01 -3.77
C LEU A 408 -14.13 12.12 -4.19
N ILE A 409 -13.97 12.66 -5.40
CA ILE A 409 -14.85 13.71 -5.95
C ILE A 409 -16.27 13.16 -6.17
N PHE A 410 -16.39 11.93 -6.68
CA PHE A 410 -17.69 11.27 -6.91
C PHE A 410 -18.27 10.59 -5.65
N ARG A 411 -17.58 10.68 -4.50
CA ARG A 411 -17.95 10.11 -3.19
C ARG A 411 -18.08 8.58 -3.18
N ASP A 412 -17.37 7.91 -4.08
CA ASP A 412 -17.26 6.45 -4.10
C ASP A 412 -16.41 5.96 -2.90
N ILE A 413 -15.46 6.79 -2.44
CA ILE A 413 -14.62 6.53 -1.27
C ILE A 413 -14.85 7.62 -0.21
N SER A 414 -15.01 7.20 1.05
CA SER A 414 -15.13 8.13 2.17
C SER A 414 -13.79 8.83 2.45
N PRO A 415 -13.77 10.17 2.68
CA PRO A 415 -12.55 10.91 3.04
C PRO A 415 -11.83 10.38 4.30
N LYS A 416 -12.52 9.61 5.15
CA LYS A 416 -11.93 8.96 6.33
C LYS A 416 -10.86 7.91 6.00
N TYR A 417 -10.76 7.45 4.75
CA TYR A 417 -9.72 6.52 4.30
C TYR A 417 -8.45 7.24 3.81
N ILE A 418 -8.47 8.57 3.74
CA ILE A 418 -7.27 9.36 3.43
C ILE A 418 -6.44 9.46 4.71
N SER A 419 -5.15 9.12 4.59
CA SER A 419 -4.18 9.33 5.66
C SER A 419 -3.67 10.76 5.63
N GLY A 420 -3.74 11.45 6.75
CA GLY A 420 -3.06 12.70 6.97
C GLY A 420 -1.59 12.55 7.33
N PRO A 421 -0.94 13.65 7.78
CA PRO A 421 0.46 13.64 8.17
C PRO A 421 0.79 12.61 9.25
N VAL A 422 -0.12 12.41 10.21
CA VAL A 422 0.07 11.45 11.31
C VAL A 422 -0.06 10.02 10.80
N GLY A 423 -1.06 9.75 9.95
CA GLY A 423 -1.22 8.46 9.28
C GLY A 423 -0.03 8.11 8.37
N ILE A 424 0.53 9.08 7.64
CA ILE A 424 1.71 8.88 6.80
C ILE A 424 2.92 8.46 7.66
N ILE A 425 3.13 9.07 8.83
CA ILE A 425 4.21 8.67 9.75
C ILE A 425 4.01 7.22 10.23
N GLN A 426 2.78 6.82 10.53
CA GLN A 426 2.46 5.44 10.96
C GLN A 426 2.72 4.42 9.86
N ILE A 427 2.26 4.69 8.63
CA ILE A 427 2.51 3.85 7.46
C ILE A 427 4.02 3.76 7.20
N THR A 428 4.71 4.90 7.23
CA THR A 428 6.17 4.95 7.04
C THR A 428 6.90 4.13 8.09
N ALA A 429 6.55 4.27 9.37
CA ALA A 429 7.15 3.50 10.45
C ALA A 429 6.89 1.99 10.32
N SER A 430 5.71 1.61 9.80
CA SER A 430 5.34 0.21 9.57
C SER A 430 6.13 -0.39 8.41
N VAL A 431 6.35 0.39 7.35
CA VAL A 431 7.12 -0.02 6.19
C VAL A 431 8.62 -0.05 6.46
N VAL A 432 9.16 0.80 7.34
CA VAL A 432 10.57 0.68 7.78
C VAL A 432 10.88 -0.70 8.37
N LYS A 433 9.88 -1.37 8.98
CA LYS A 433 10.05 -2.75 9.49
C LYS A 433 10.22 -3.80 8.39
N THR A 434 9.79 -3.50 7.17
CA THR A 434 9.95 -4.39 6.00
C THR A 434 11.36 -4.33 5.39
N GLY A 435 12.25 -3.51 5.97
CA GLY A 435 13.64 -3.37 5.55
C GLY A 435 13.85 -2.41 4.39
N ALA A 436 14.95 -2.59 3.66
CA ALA A 436 15.38 -1.65 2.63
C ALA A 436 14.40 -1.56 1.43
N SER A 437 13.75 -2.66 1.05
CA SER A 437 12.79 -2.71 -0.07
C SER A 437 11.57 -1.83 0.19
N GLY A 438 10.97 -1.92 1.38
CA GLY A 438 9.87 -1.05 1.76
C GLY A 438 10.27 0.42 1.82
N MET A 439 11.47 0.71 2.33
CA MET A 439 11.97 2.08 2.39
C MET A 439 12.11 2.69 0.98
N LEU A 440 12.70 1.93 0.05
CA LEU A 440 12.79 2.35 -1.35
C LEU A 440 11.40 2.53 -1.97
N TYR A 441 10.47 1.62 -1.71
CA TYR A 441 9.10 1.76 -2.19
C TYR A 441 8.46 3.07 -1.72
N ILE A 442 8.57 3.40 -0.42
CA ILE A 442 8.04 4.65 0.12
C ILE A 442 8.72 5.88 -0.47
N ILE A 443 10.04 5.88 -0.61
CA ILE A 443 10.76 7.01 -1.20
C ILE A 443 10.29 7.24 -2.63
N GLY A 444 10.20 6.18 -3.43
CA GLY A 444 9.69 6.25 -4.80
C GLY A 444 8.25 6.75 -4.86
N PHE A 445 7.38 6.18 -4.03
CA PHE A 445 5.97 6.52 -3.95
C PHE A 445 5.75 7.99 -3.52
N ILE A 446 6.36 8.43 -2.42
CA ILE A 446 6.28 9.82 -1.94
C ILE A 446 6.87 10.78 -2.97
N SER A 447 7.98 10.42 -3.62
CA SER A 447 8.59 11.28 -4.62
C SER A 447 7.67 11.51 -5.82
N VAL A 448 7.09 10.45 -6.40
CA VAL A 448 6.10 10.59 -7.48
C VAL A 448 4.87 11.38 -7.03
N ASN A 449 4.35 11.11 -5.82
CA ASN A 449 3.21 11.86 -5.28
C ASN A 449 3.51 13.35 -5.10
N LEU A 450 4.70 13.69 -4.59
CA LEU A 450 5.12 15.07 -4.42
C LEU A 450 5.28 15.77 -5.78
N ALA A 451 5.73 15.05 -6.82
CA ALA A 451 5.72 15.57 -8.18
C ALA A 451 4.31 15.91 -8.67
N ILE A 452 3.33 15.02 -8.44
CA ILE A 452 1.93 15.24 -8.84
C ILE A 452 1.35 16.44 -8.10
N VAL A 453 1.45 16.43 -6.76
CA VAL A 453 0.88 17.49 -5.91
C VAL A 453 1.49 18.85 -6.25
N ASN A 454 2.81 18.91 -6.47
CA ASN A 454 3.46 20.16 -6.84
C ASN A 454 3.13 20.61 -8.27
N LEU A 455 2.65 19.71 -9.14
CA LEU A 455 2.18 20.08 -10.49
C LEU A 455 0.70 20.49 -10.52
N LEU A 456 -0.06 20.25 -9.45
CA LEU A 456 -1.44 20.71 -9.36
C LEU A 456 -1.51 22.25 -9.44
N PRO A 457 -2.59 22.82 -10.02
CA PRO A 457 -2.78 24.26 -10.18
C PRO A 457 -3.15 24.95 -8.85
N ILE A 458 -2.36 24.71 -7.81
CA ILE A 458 -2.55 25.25 -6.46
C ILE A 458 -1.61 26.45 -6.31
N PRO A 459 -2.09 27.64 -5.90
CA PRO A 459 -1.32 28.89 -5.90
C PRO A 459 0.08 28.88 -5.27
N ILE A 460 0.30 28.05 -4.25
CA ILE A 460 1.59 27.94 -3.55
C ILE A 460 2.51 26.86 -4.12
N ALA A 461 1.96 25.94 -4.90
CA ALA A 461 2.72 24.89 -5.55
C ALA A 461 3.29 25.39 -6.90
N ASP A 462 4.27 24.68 -7.42
CA ASP A 462 4.90 25.01 -8.70
C ASP A 462 3.90 25.07 -9.86
N GLY A 463 2.93 24.15 -9.88
CA GLY A 463 1.86 24.09 -10.86
C GLY A 463 0.97 25.33 -10.85
N GLY A 464 0.76 25.94 -9.68
CA GLY A 464 0.11 27.25 -9.56
C GLY A 464 0.94 28.35 -10.20
N GLN A 465 2.25 28.38 -9.98
CA GLN A 465 3.15 29.35 -10.63
C GLN A 465 3.17 29.15 -12.14
N ILE A 466 3.26 27.90 -12.62
CA ILE A 466 3.17 27.55 -14.05
C ILE A 466 1.86 28.05 -14.64
N LEU A 467 0.72 27.87 -13.96
CA LEU A 467 -0.57 28.38 -14.40
C LEU A 467 -0.57 29.91 -14.50
N LEU A 468 -0.07 30.61 -13.49
CA LEU A 468 -0.02 32.07 -13.47
C LEU A 468 0.88 32.62 -14.59
N PHE A 469 2.03 32.00 -14.83
CA PHE A 469 2.93 32.34 -15.93
C PHE A 469 2.31 32.00 -17.29
N GLY A 470 1.59 30.89 -17.42
CA GLY A 470 0.82 30.55 -18.62
C GLY A 470 -0.24 31.60 -18.93
N LEU A 471 -0.99 32.04 -17.91
CA LEU A 471 -1.96 33.13 -18.05
C LEU A 471 -1.31 34.47 -18.41
N GLU A 472 -0.12 34.76 -17.89
CA GLU A 472 0.66 35.93 -18.28
C GLU A 472 1.06 35.86 -19.76
N LYS A 473 1.54 34.71 -20.24
CA LYS A 473 1.88 34.49 -21.66
C LYS A 473 0.67 34.70 -22.57
N LEU A 474 -0.51 34.18 -22.18
CA LEU A 474 -1.75 34.36 -22.94
C LEU A 474 -2.26 35.80 -22.93
N ARG A 475 -2.09 36.52 -21.81
CA ARG A 475 -2.57 37.90 -21.65
C ARG A 475 -1.57 38.96 -22.14
N GLY A 476 -0.33 38.56 -22.43
CA GLY A 476 0.77 39.46 -22.78
C GLY A 476 1.25 40.38 -21.65
N LYS A 477 0.69 40.25 -20.43
CA LYS A 477 1.08 41.05 -19.27
C LYS A 477 0.91 40.29 -17.95
N PRO A 478 1.80 40.49 -16.96
CA PRO A 478 1.71 39.83 -15.67
C PRO A 478 0.45 40.22 -14.92
N LEU A 479 0.00 39.34 -14.03
CA LEU A 479 -0.99 39.69 -13.01
C LEU A 479 -0.40 40.76 -12.08
N SER A 480 -1.24 41.68 -11.60
CA SER A 480 -0.77 42.66 -10.61
C SER A 480 -0.32 41.94 -9.34
N GLN A 481 0.76 42.43 -8.71
CA GLN A 481 1.30 41.83 -7.48
C GLN A 481 0.23 41.63 -6.41
N ARG A 482 -0.70 42.59 -6.24
CA ARG A 482 -1.83 42.46 -5.31
C ARG A 482 -2.70 41.23 -5.60
N LYS A 483 -2.98 40.93 -6.88
CA LYS A 483 -3.78 39.76 -7.26
C LYS A 483 -3.02 38.47 -7.01
N GLN A 484 -1.72 38.43 -7.30
CA GLN A 484 -0.89 37.26 -7.01
C GLN A 484 -0.82 36.98 -5.50
N ILE A 485 -0.61 38.00 -4.68
CA ILE A 485 -0.61 37.88 -3.21
C ILE A 485 -1.96 37.36 -2.70
N ILE A 486 -3.09 37.91 -3.18
CA ILE A 486 -4.42 37.43 -2.78
C ILE A 486 -4.60 35.96 -3.18
N ILE A 487 -4.25 35.58 -4.41
CA ILE A 487 -4.36 34.20 -4.89
C ILE A 487 -3.50 33.25 -4.03
N GLN A 488 -2.28 33.65 -3.69
CA GLN A 488 -1.39 32.88 -2.81
C GLN A 488 -1.93 32.77 -1.38
N GLN A 489 -2.41 33.88 -0.79
CA GLN A 489 -2.99 33.89 0.55
C GLN A 489 -4.24 33.01 0.67
N VAL A 490 -5.13 33.08 -0.34
CA VAL A 490 -6.30 32.18 -0.42
C VAL A 490 -5.85 30.73 -0.54
N GLY A 491 -4.84 30.45 -1.37
CA GLY A 491 -4.25 29.11 -1.49
C GLY A 491 -3.67 28.58 -0.18
N ILE A 492 -2.89 29.40 0.53
CA ILE A 492 -2.33 29.08 1.86
C ILE A 492 -3.46 28.81 2.86
N GLY A 493 -4.48 29.69 2.91
CA GLY A 493 -5.61 29.54 3.81
C GLY A 493 -6.37 28.23 3.57
N LEU A 494 -6.63 27.90 2.30
CA LEU A 494 -7.28 26.64 1.91
C LEU A 494 -6.43 25.42 2.29
N LEU A 495 -5.11 25.47 2.07
CA LEU A 495 -4.22 24.37 2.43
C LEU A 495 -4.10 24.18 3.94
N ILE A 496 -3.99 25.26 4.72
CA ILE A 496 -3.99 25.19 6.18
C ILE A 496 -5.32 24.60 6.66
N PHE A 497 -6.45 25.05 6.11
CA PHE A 497 -7.76 24.50 6.45
C PHE A 497 -7.84 22.99 6.15
N LEU A 498 -7.43 22.57 4.95
CA LEU A 498 -7.41 21.15 4.57
C LEU A 498 -6.46 20.33 5.46
N PHE A 499 -5.27 20.85 5.73
CA PHE A 499 -4.29 20.22 6.61
C PHE A 499 -4.84 20.01 8.03
N MET A 500 -5.50 21.05 8.59
CA MET A 500 -6.13 20.96 9.91
C MET A 500 -7.28 19.96 9.91
N LEU A 501 -8.12 19.94 8.87
CA LEU A 501 -9.23 19.00 8.73
C LEU A 501 -8.74 17.56 8.66
N ILE A 502 -7.75 17.28 7.81
CA ILE A 502 -7.18 15.94 7.63
C ILE A 502 -6.46 15.51 8.91
N THR A 503 -5.67 16.38 9.53
CA THR A 503 -4.97 16.09 10.79
C THR A 503 -5.94 15.85 11.93
N TRP A 504 -7.03 16.62 12.01
CA TRP A 504 -8.09 16.40 12.98
C TRP A 504 -8.74 15.02 12.81
N ASN A 505 -9.02 14.62 11.56
CA ASN A 505 -9.56 13.29 11.27
C ASN A 505 -8.58 12.16 11.63
N ASP A 506 -7.28 12.34 11.37
CA ASP A 506 -6.23 11.40 11.79
C ASP A 506 -6.17 11.26 13.32
N VAL A 507 -6.18 12.38 14.03
CA VAL A 507 -6.13 12.42 15.50
C VAL A 507 -7.37 11.77 16.09
N LEU A 508 -8.56 12.09 15.58
CA LEU A 508 -9.80 11.44 15.99
C LEU A 508 -9.74 9.93 15.76
N ARG A 509 -9.18 9.46 14.64
CA ARG A 509 -9.03 8.03 14.36
C ARG A 509 -8.19 7.33 15.42
N ILE A 510 -7.08 7.95 15.83
CA ILE A 510 -6.19 7.43 16.87
C ILE A 510 -6.89 7.37 18.24
N PHE A 511 -7.57 8.45 18.65
CA PHE A 511 -8.22 8.50 19.95
C PHE A 511 -9.49 7.67 20.06
N SER A 512 -10.19 7.45 18.94
CA SER A 512 -11.41 6.64 18.92
C SER A 512 -11.14 5.13 18.79
N GLY A 513 -9.87 4.69 18.76
CA GLY A 513 -9.51 3.28 18.54
C GLY A 513 -9.89 2.78 17.14
N ARG A 514 -10.15 3.71 16.22
CA ARG A 514 -10.64 3.42 14.86
C ARG A 514 -9.50 3.20 13.83
N GLY A 515 -8.31 2.89 14.32
CA GLY A 515 -7.06 2.82 13.55
C GLY A 515 -6.75 1.46 13.00
#